data_AF-A0A0F5AQC1-F1
#
_entry.id   AF-A0A0F5AQC1-F1
#
_cell.length_a   1.000
_cell.length_b   1.000
_cell.length_c   1.000
_cell.angle_alpha   90.00
_cell.angle_beta   90.00
_cell.angle_gamma   90.00
#
_symmetry.space_group_name_H-M   'P 1'
#
loop_
_entity.id
_entity.type
_entity.pdbx_description
1 polymer ?
#
loop_
_entity_poly.entity_id
_entity_poly.type
_entity_poly.pdbx_seq_one_letter_code
_entity_poly.pdbx_strand_id
1 'polypeptide(L)'
;MKLKRQTWNNILIFSVVVFFGLMLLPDYLRHQRQARATPEGVIALVESRSEVLSLRFSHLTLTRTLEGWQSDKPLVISPTELAQRWLGLTGTQIDDTTLQSLRPQLTSPRTLELTRSPDQEPIRITYYQQPQFWLMQNEHGQWLAVSVDSRYLFPLSKS
;
A
#
# COMPACT_ATOMS: atom_id res chain seq x y z
N MET A 1 16.95 29.76 -47.31
CA MET A 1 17.53 29.56 -45.97
C MET A 1 17.88 28.08 -45.80
N LYS A 2 19.17 27.73 -45.77
CA LYS A 2 19.65 26.35 -45.64
C LYS A 2 19.53 25.92 -44.18
N LEU A 3 18.49 25.16 -43.82
CA LEU A 3 18.41 24.58 -42.48
C LEU A 3 19.57 23.60 -42.28
N LYS A 4 20.41 23.88 -41.27
CA LYS A 4 21.59 23.09 -40.89
C LYS A 4 21.20 21.63 -40.69
N ARG A 5 21.98 20.70 -41.29
CA ARG A 5 21.86 19.22 -41.15
C ARG A 5 21.73 18.75 -39.69
N GLN A 6 22.19 19.54 -38.73
CA GLN A 6 22.15 19.26 -37.30
C GLN A 6 20.72 19.26 -36.72
N THR A 7 19.81 20.07 -37.25
CA THR A 7 18.40 20.10 -36.80
C THR A 7 17.64 18.84 -37.24
N TRP A 8 18.00 18.26 -38.38
CA TRP A 8 17.39 17.01 -38.88
C TRP A 8 17.75 15.80 -38.05
N ASN A 9 18.99 15.70 -37.54
CA ASN A 9 19.36 14.61 -36.63
C ASN A 9 18.60 14.70 -35.30
N ASN A 10 18.41 15.91 -34.76
CA ASN A 10 17.61 16.08 -33.54
C ASN A 10 16.13 15.72 -33.77
N ILE A 11 15.56 16.06 -34.92
CA ILE A 11 14.18 15.69 -35.28
C ILE A 11 14.06 14.17 -35.45
N LEU A 12 15.04 13.51 -36.08
CA LEU A 12 15.08 12.05 -36.21
C LEU A 12 15.18 11.37 -34.84
N ILE A 13 16.07 11.84 -33.95
CA ILE A 13 16.19 11.31 -32.59
C ILE A 13 14.89 11.54 -31.80
N PHE A 14 14.29 12.73 -31.90
CA PHE A 14 13.05 13.05 -31.20
C PHE A 14 11.89 12.17 -31.69
N SER A 15 11.80 11.92 -32.99
CA SER A 15 10.79 11.03 -33.58
C SER A 15 10.97 9.58 -33.12
N VAL A 16 12.21 9.08 -33.03
CA VAL A 16 12.50 7.73 -32.54
C VAL A 16 12.17 7.61 -31.04
N VAL A 17 12.52 8.60 -30.21
CA VAL A 17 12.21 8.60 -28.77
C VAL A 17 10.71 8.66 -28.51
N VAL A 18 9.97 9.50 -29.24
CA VAL A 18 8.51 9.57 -29.13
C VAL A 18 7.86 8.27 -29.61
N PHE A 19 8.38 7.64 -30.67
CA PHE A 19 7.90 6.36 -31.16
C PHE A 19 8.14 5.22 -30.18
N PHE A 20 9.34 5.12 -29.58
CA PHE A 20 9.63 4.18 -28.49
C PHE A 20 8.73 4.44 -27.26
N GLY A 21 8.53 5.71 -26.90
CA GLY A 21 7.63 6.11 -25.82
C GLY A 21 6.19 5.65 -26.06
N LEU A 22 5.67 5.86 -27.28
CA LEU A 22 4.31 5.43 -27.67
C LEU A 22 4.17 3.91 -27.84
N MET A 23 5.25 3.20 -28.19
CA MET A 23 5.24 1.74 -28.33
C MET A 23 5.27 1.04 -26.96
N LEU A 24 5.91 1.64 -25.94
CA LEU A 24 5.95 1.14 -24.56
C LEU A 24 4.77 1.59 -23.70
N LEU A 25 4.11 2.71 -24.05
CA LEU A 25 2.94 3.23 -23.33
C LEU A 25 1.75 2.25 -23.22
N PRO A 26 1.34 1.51 -24.28
CA PRO A 26 0.22 0.59 -24.19
C PRO A 26 0.54 -0.63 -23.31
N ASP A 27 1.81 -1.02 -23.20
CA ASP A 27 2.25 -2.10 -22.30
C ASP A 27 2.22 -1.64 -20.84
N TYR A 28 2.70 -0.43 -20.55
CA TYR A 28 2.62 0.17 -19.20
C TYR A 28 1.16 0.35 -18.75
N LEU A 29 0.28 0.81 -19.66
CA LEU A 29 -1.16 0.92 -19.40
C LEU A 29 -1.86 -0.45 -19.35
N ARG A 30 -1.31 -1.50 -19.97
CA ARG A 30 -1.81 -2.88 -19.84
C ARG A 30 -1.40 -3.50 -18.53
N HIS A 31 -0.17 -3.29 -18.07
CA HIS A 31 0.30 -3.73 -16.75
C HIS A 31 -0.50 -3.05 -15.64
N GLN A 32 -0.85 -1.77 -15.80
CA GLN A 32 -1.70 -1.06 -14.83
C GLN A 32 -3.17 -1.51 -14.87
N ARG A 33 -3.69 -1.95 -16.02
CA ARG A 33 -5.05 -2.50 -16.15
C ARG A 33 -5.14 -3.98 -15.75
N GLN A 34 -4.11 -4.78 -15.98
CA GLN A 34 -4.02 -6.17 -15.50
C GLN A 34 -3.75 -6.21 -13.99
N ALA A 35 -3.00 -5.25 -13.44
CA ALA A 35 -2.96 -5.01 -11.99
C ALA A 35 -4.28 -4.50 -11.40
N ARG A 36 -5.26 -4.15 -12.25
CA ARG A 36 -6.60 -3.68 -11.87
C ARG A 36 -7.70 -4.71 -12.10
N ALA A 37 -7.37 -5.86 -12.68
CA ALA A 37 -8.14 -7.07 -12.43
C ALA A 37 -7.71 -7.55 -11.05
N THR A 38 -8.29 -6.97 -9.99
CA THR A 38 -8.24 -7.59 -8.67
C THR A 38 -8.70 -9.04 -8.89
N PRO A 39 -7.86 -10.04 -8.60
CA PRO A 39 -8.30 -11.43 -8.61
C PRO A 39 -9.61 -11.52 -7.83
N GLU A 40 -10.59 -12.31 -8.31
CA GLU A 40 -11.81 -12.55 -7.54
C GLU A 40 -11.42 -12.92 -6.10
N GLY A 41 -11.90 -12.14 -5.14
CA GLY A 41 -11.53 -12.28 -3.73
C GLY A 41 -10.34 -11.45 -3.25
N VAL A 42 -9.82 -10.44 -3.96
CA VAL A 42 -8.86 -9.48 -3.38
C VAL A 42 -9.58 -8.25 -2.84
N ILE A 43 -9.42 -7.99 -1.55
CA ILE A 43 -10.03 -6.86 -0.83
C ILE A 43 -8.97 -5.92 -0.27
N ALA A 44 -9.32 -4.63 -0.15
CA ALA A 44 -8.47 -3.63 0.47
C ALA A 44 -8.60 -3.67 2.00
N LEU A 45 -7.50 -3.35 2.69
CA LEU A 45 -7.51 -3.19 4.14
C LEU A 45 -8.26 -1.90 4.55
N VAL A 46 -8.04 -0.83 3.79
CA VAL A 46 -8.64 0.49 3.98
C VAL A 46 -9.15 0.99 2.63
N GLU A 47 -10.45 1.26 2.54
CA GLU A 47 -11.09 1.66 1.29
C GLU A 47 -10.86 3.15 1.01
N SER A 48 -11.23 4.02 1.97
CA SER A 48 -11.08 5.48 1.86
C SER A 48 -9.76 5.99 2.46
N ARG A 49 -8.66 5.80 1.73
CA ARG A 49 -7.31 6.23 2.16
C ARG A 49 -7.16 7.74 2.34
N SER A 50 -7.90 8.53 1.55
CA SER A 50 -7.83 10.00 1.55
C SER A 50 -8.46 10.65 2.78
N GLU A 51 -9.31 9.92 3.50
CA GLU A 51 -10.02 10.42 4.69
C GLU A 51 -9.27 10.12 5.98
N VAL A 52 -8.18 9.35 5.92
CA VAL A 52 -7.45 8.98 7.13
C VAL A 52 -6.61 10.14 7.65
N LEU A 53 -6.81 10.46 8.92
CA LEU A 53 -6.11 11.51 9.66
C LEU A 53 -5.01 10.94 10.55
N SER A 54 -5.22 9.77 11.15
CA SER A 54 -4.18 9.14 11.96
C SER A 54 -4.23 7.62 11.91
N LEU A 55 -3.05 7.02 12.12
CA LEU A 55 -2.82 5.59 12.24
C LEU A 55 -2.07 5.35 13.55
N ARG A 56 -2.75 4.80 14.55
CA ARG A 56 -2.18 4.52 15.87
C ARG A 56 -1.90 3.04 16.01
N PHE A 57 -0.62 2.71 16.11
CA PHE A 57 -0.13 1.38 16.44
C PHE A 57 0.19 1.30 17.93
N SER A 58 0.41 0.09 18.44
CA SER A 58 0.76 -0.11 19.86
C SER A 58 2.05 0.59 20.29
N HIS A 59 2.96 0.88 19.34
CA HIS A 59 4.29 1.41 19.63
C HIS A 59 4.62 2.70 18.87
N LEU A 60 3.76 3.16 17.95
CA LEU A 60 3.97 4.38 17.18
C LEU A 60 2.63 4.96 16.76
N THR A 61 2.58 6.27 16.56
CA THR A 61 1.42 6.98 16.03
C THR A 61 1.86 7.77 14.80
N LEU A 62 1.13 7.61 13.70
CA LEU A 62 1.27 8.44 12.50
C LEU A 62 0.09 9.41 12.45
N THR A 63 0.38 10.69 12.32
CA THR A 63 -0.64 11.74 12.19
C THR A 63 -0.42 12.49 10.90
N ARG A 64 -1.50 12.74 10.18
CA ARG A 64 -1.48 13.50 8.94
C ARG A 64 -1.49 14.99 9.24
N THR A 65 -0.53 15.70 8.66
CA THR A 65 -0.35 17.15 8.77
C THR A 65 -0.35 17.79 7.37
N LEU A 66 -0.24 19.12 7.32
CA LEU A 66 -0.15 19.87 6.05
C LEU A 66 1.11 19.50 5.24
N GLU A 67 2.21 19.15 5.91
CA GLU A 67 3.49 18.77 5.27
C GLU A 67 3.57 17.28 4.92
N GLY A 68 2.52 16.50 5.24
CA GLY A 68 2.48 15.05 5.06
C GLY A 68 2.28 14.32 6.38
N TRP A 69 2.61 13.03 6.41
CA TRP A 69 2.50 12.24 7.64
C TRP A 69 3.71 12.48 8.53
N GLN A 70 3.46 12.61 9.82
CA GLN A 70 4.46 12.72 10.88
C GLN A 70 4.31 11.54 11.84
N SER A 71 5.42 11.12 12.45
CA SER A 71 5.42 10.10 13.50
C SER A 71 5.81 10.71 14.84
N ASP A 72 5.24 10.18 15.91
CA ASP A 72 5.65 10.46 17.29
C ASP A 72 7.03 9.88 17.65
N LYS A 73 7.55 8.93 16.86
CA LYS A 73 8.84 8.27 17.08
C LYS A 73 9.75 8.35 15.87
N PRO A 74 11.08 8.30 16.06
CA PRO A 74 12.01 8.23 14.96
C PRO A 74 11.81 6.92 14.18
N LEU A 75 11.59 7.03 12.88
CA LEU A 75 11.42 5.92 11.95
C LEU A 75 12.64 5.80 11.04
N VAL A 76 12.96 4.58 10.61
CA VAL A 76 14.03 4.32 9.62
C VAL A 76 13.63 4.79 8.22
N ILE A 77 12.33 4.79 7.91
CA ILE A 77 11.76 5.29 6.66
C ILE A 77 10.90 6.52 6.92
N SER A 78 10.49 7.23 5.86
CA SER A 78 9.61 8.39 6.04
C SER A 78 8.25 7.95 6.63
N PRO A 79 7.65 8.73 7.55
CA PRO A 79 6.32 8.41 8.08
C PRO A 79 5.25 8.36 7.00
N THR A 80 5.38 9.21 5.96
CA THR A 80 4.49 9.22 4.78
C THR A 80 4.55 7.91 4.01
N GLU A 81 5.76 7.38 3.79
CA GLU A 81 5.93 6.10 3.13
C GLU A 81 5.30 4.97 3.97
N LEU A 82 5.56 4.94 5.28
CA LEU A 82 4.96 3.93 6.16
C LEU A 82 3.42 3.99 6.12
N ALA A 83 2.83 5.17 6.23
CA ALA A 83 1.38 5.34 6.15
C ALA A 83 0.84 4.87 4.79
N GLN A 84 1.49 5.24 3.70
CA GLN A 84 1.09 4.81 2.36
C GLN A 84 1.18 3.30 2.17
N ARG A 85 2.18 2.62 2.76
CA ARG A 85 2.29 1.16 2.73
C ARG A 85 1.09 0.50 3.40
N TRP A 86 0.72 0.97 4.60
CA TRP A 86 -0.41 0.45 5.38
C TRP A 86 -1.76 0.72 4.71
N LEU A 87 -2.02 1.96 4.33
CA LEU A 87 -3.22 2.33 3.58
C LEU A 87 -3.27 1.60 2.23
N GLY A 88 -2.09 1.35 1.67
CA GLY A 88 -1.81 0.63 0.43
C GLY A 88 -2.24 -0.83 0.40
N LEU A 89 -2.41 -1.45 1.57
CA LEU A 89 -2.54 -2.89 1.67
C LEU A 89 -3.81 -3.43 1.00
N THR A 90 -3.58 -4.44 0.18
CA THR A 90 -4.61 -5.28 -0.44
C THR A 90 -4.21 -6.73 -0.20
N GLY A 91 -5.19 -7.58 0.04
CA GLY A 91 -4.95 -9.00 0.31
C GLY A 91 -6.08 -9.87 -0.19
N THR A 92 -5.84 -11.17 -0.20
CA THR A 92 -6.84 -12.16 -0.57
C THR A 92 -7.80 -12.35 0.60
N GLN A 93 -9.09 -12.15 0.37
CA GLN A 93 -10.16 -12.44 1.30
C GLN A 93 -10.09 -13.90 1.73
N ILE A 94 -10.18 -14.12 3.03
CA ILE A 94 -10.21 -15.43 3.65
C ILE A 94 -11.65 -15.75 4.03
N ASP A 95 -12.08 -16.95 3.69
CA ASP A 95 -13.38 -17.48 4.06
C ASP A 95 -13.38 -18.06 5.49
N ASP A 96 -14.56 -18.26 6.06
CA ASP A 96 -14.68 -18.71 7.45
C ASP A 96 -14.06 -20.10 7.69
N THR A 97 -14.04 -20.96 6.66
CA THR A 97 -13.48 -22.32 6.77
C THR A 97 -11.95 -22.29 6.91
N THR A 98 -11.28 -21.45 6.11
CA THR A 98 -9.83 -21.23 6.22
C THR A 98 -9.52 -20.50 7.52
N LEU A 99 -10.34 -19.53 7.94
CA LEU A 99 -10.14 -18.82 9.21
C LEU A 99 -10.18 -19.77 10.43
N GLN A 100 -11.13 -20.71 10.46
CA GLN A 100 -11.20 -21.71 11.54
C GLN A 100 -9.94 -22.58 11.60
N SER A 101 -9.39 -22.94 10.43
CA SER A 101 -8.14 -23.70 10.34
C SER A 101 -6.92 -22.89 10.82
N LEU A 102 -6.95 -21.56 10.63
CA LEU A 102 -5.87 -20.65 11.03
C LEU A 102 -5.95 -20.22 12.50
N ARG A 103 -7.15 -20.15 13.09
CA ARG A 103 -7.38 -19.75 14.50
C ARG A 103 -6.38 -20.31 15.53
N PRO A 104 -6.05 -21.61 15.56
CA PRO A 104 -5.09 -22.14 16.53
C PRO A 104 -3.67 -21.55 16.39
N GLN A 105 -3.32 -21.00 15.23
CA GLN A 105 -2.02 -20.38 14.93
C GLN A 105 -2.01 -18.87 15.22
N LEU A 106 -3.16 -18.27 15.54
CA LEU A 106 -3.32 -16.83 15.79
C LEU A 106 -3.05 -16.49 17.26
N THR A 107 -1.79 -16.56 17.68
CA THR A 107 -1.40 -16.46 19.10
C THR A 107 -1.03 -15.06 19.56
N SER A 108 -0.93 -14.07 18.66
CA SER A 108 -0.47 -12.71 18.99
C SER A 108 -1.21 -11.64 18.18
N PRO A 109 -2.45 -11.27 18.59
CA PRO A 109 -3.18 -10.20 17.95
C PRO A 109 -2.48 -8.87 18.19
N ARG A 110 -2.38 -8.05 17.15
CA ARG A 110 -2.00 -6.65 17.24
C ARG A 110 -3.12 -5.81 16.65
N THR A 111 -3.23 -4.58 17.15
CA THR A 111 -4.29 -3.66 16.74
C THR A 111 -3.68 -2.40 16.15
N LEU A 112 -4.26 -1.96 15.04
CA LEU A 112 -4.06 -0.67 14.42
C LEU A 112 -5.37 0.09 14.54
N GLU A 113 -5.32 1.29 15.11
CA GLU A 113 -6.47 2.17 15.13
C GLU A 113 -6.34 3.23 14.05
N LEU A 114 -7.42 3.43 13.32
CA LEU A 114 -7.51 4.31 12.18
C LEU A 114 -8.57 5.37 12.45
N THR A 115 -8.18 6.64 12.48
CA THR A 115 -9.11 7.76 12.71
C THR A 115 -9.32 8.52 11.40
N ARG A 116 -10.58 8.67 10.99
CA ARG A 116 -10.98 9.47 9.81
C ARG A 116 -11.39 10.89 10.14
N SER A 117 -11.98 11.08 11.31
CA SER A 117 -12.46 12.37 11.78
C SER A 117 -12.20 12.46 13.28
N PRO A 118 -11.85 13.64 13.83
CA PRO A 118 -11.66 13.79 15.27
C PRO A 118 -12.92 13.42 16.07
N ASP A 119 -14.10 13.55 15.46
CA ASP A 119 -15.40 13.33 16.09
C ASP A 119 -15.94 11.89 15.89
N GLN A 120 -15.22 11.05 15.15
CA GLN A 120 -15.62 9.65 14.90
C GLN A 120 -14.79 8.68 15.74
N GLU A 121 -15.42 7.55 16.12
CA GLU A 121 -14.69 6.48 16.79
C GLU A 121 -13.58 5.92 15.90
N PRO A 122 -12.38 5.65 16.45
CA PRO A 122 -11.31 5.02 15.70
C PRO A 122 -11.71 3.61 15.25
N ILE A 123 -11.52 3.36 13.96
CA ILE A 123 -11.72 2.04 13.36
C ILE A 123 -10.57 1.14 13.78
N ARG A 124 -10.89 -0.02 14.37
CA ARG A 124 -9.89 -0.97 14.86
C ARG A 124 -9.65 -2.07 13.85
N ILE A 125 -8.44 -2.11 13.31
CA ILE A 125 -7.94 -3.13 12.41
C ILE A 125 -7.10 -4.10 13.22
N THR A 126 -7.52 -5.36 13.29
CA THR A 126 -6.75 -6.41 13.98
C THR A 126 -5.87 -7.13 12.98
N TYR A 127 -4.60 -7.36 13.29
CA TYR A 127 -3.70 -8.11 12.44
C TYR A 127 -2.84 -9.11 13.23
N TYR A 128 -2.51 -10.21 12.58
CA TYR A 128 -1.67 -11.28 13.07
C TYR A 128 -0.49 -11.46 12.13
N GLN A 129 0.69 -11.55 12.72
CA GLN A 129 1.92 -11.87 12.00
C GLN A 129 2.08 -13.39 11.92
N GLN A 130 2.12 -13.95 10.71
CA GLN A 130 2.53 -15.34 10.49
C GLN A 130 3.90 -15.36 9.77
N PRO A 131 4.61 -16.50 9.76
CA PRO A 131 5.93 -16.59 9.10
C PRO A 131 5.88 -16.34 7.59
N GLN A 132 4.77 -16.69 6.93
CA GLN A 132 4.63 -16.65 5.47
C GLN A 132 3.73 -15.51 4.97
N PHE A 133 2.80 -15.03 5.80
CA PHE A 133 1.84 -14.01 5.43
C PHE A 133 1.34 -13.24 6.66
N TRP A 134 0.56 -12.20 6.45
CA TRP A 134 -0.12 -11.45 7.49
C TRP A 134 -1.61 -11.69 7.37
N LEU A 135 -2.27 -12.02 8.47
CA LEU A 135 -3.72 -12.09 8.51
C LEU A 135 -4.25 -10.79 9.09
N MET A 136 -5.09 -10.07 8.36
CA MET A 136 -5.63 -8.79 8.81
C MET A 136 -7.15 -8.78 8.71
N GLN A 137 -7.79 -8.07 9.63
CA GLN A 137 -9.21 -7.79 9.59
C GLN A 137 -9.40 -6.35 9.14
N ASN A 138 -10.10 -6.14 8.03
CA ASN A 138 -10.39 -4.80 7.53
C ASN A 138 -11.45 -4.09 8.40
N GLU A 139 -11.73 -2.84 8.04
CA GLU A 139 -12.75 -2.01 8.69
C GLU A 139 -14.17 -2.58 8.65
N HIS A 140 -14.47 -3.43 7.67
CA HIS A 140 -15.76 -4.11 7.49
C HIS A 140 -15.84 -5.45 8.24
N GLY A 141 -14.81 -5.79 9.03
CA GLY A 141 -14.73 -7.04 9.77
C GLY A 141 -14.34 -8.28 8.94
N GLN A 142 -14.00 -8.09 7.66
CA GLN A 142 -13.59 -9.16 6.74
C GLN A 142 -12.10 -9.48 6.93
N TRP A 143 -11.77 -10.77 6.83
CA TRP A 143 -10.40 -11.24 6.94
C TRP A 143 -9.71 -11.28 5.59
N LEU A 144 -8.47 -10.80 5.54
CA LEU A 144 -7.60 -10.87 4.36
C LEU A 144 -6.20 -11.36 4.71
N ALA A 145 -5.64 -12.19 3.84
CA ALA A 145 -4.24 -12.57 3.82
C ALA A 145 -3.43 -11.58 2.97
N VAL A 146 -2.41 -11.00 3.57
CA VAL A 146 -1.48 -10.07 2.93
C VAL A 146 -0.09 -10.69 2.94
N SER A 147 0.43 -11.03 1.76
CA SER A 147 1.76 -11.64 1.60
C SER A 147 2.81 -10.58 1.30
N VAL A 148 3.20 -9.82 2.33
CA VAL A 148 4.29 -8.82 2.25
C VAL A 148 5.42 -9.16 3.23
N ASP A 149 6.65 -8.81 2.87
CA ASP A 149 7.83 -8.98 3.74
C ASP A 149 7.58 -8.28 5.08
N SER A 150 7.96 -8.89 6.19
CA SER A 150 7.74 -8.33 7.52
C SER A 150 8.40 -6.97 7.70
N ARG A 151 9.55 -6.75 7.04
CA ARG A 151 10.29 -5.48 7.02
C ARG A 151 9.58 -4.40 6.20
N TYR A 152 8.63 -4.79 5.34
CA TYR A 152 7.84 -3.84 4.57
C TYR A 152 6.87 -3.06 5.46
N LEU A 153 6.22 -3.74 6.41
CA LEU A 153 5.24 -3.14 7.32
C LEU A 153 5.83 -2.63 8.62
N PHE A 154 6.94 -3.21 9.07
CA PHE A 154 7.64 -2.82 10.30
C PHE A 154 9.15 -2.68 10.05
N PRO A 155 9.60 -1.59 9.42
CA PRO A 155 11.03 -1.33 9.19
C PRO A 155 11.80 -0.93 10.46
N LEU A 156 11.26 -1.22 11.65
CA LEU A 156 11.70 -0.69 12.94
C LEU A 156 12.81 -1.49 13.61
N SER A 157 13.22 -2.63 13.06
CA SER A 157 14.31 -3.42 13.63
C SER A 157 15.58 -3.25 12.81
N LYS A 158 16.49 -2.40 13.27
CA LYS A 158 17.92 -2.67 13.07
C LYS A 158 18.24 -3.79 14.06
N SER A 159 18.51 -4.99 13.54
CA SER A 159 19.14 -6.06 14.32
C SER A 159 20.49 -5.62 14.87
#